data_AF-A0A3B9A847-F1
#
_entry.id   AF-A0A3B9A847-F1
#
_cell.length_a   1.000
_cell.length_b   1.000
_cell.length_c   1.000
_cell.angle_alpha   90.00
_cell.angle_beta   90.00
_cell.angle_gamma   90.00
#
_symmetry.space_group_name_H-M   'P 1'
#
loop_
_entity.id
_entity.type
_entity.pdbx_description
1 polymer ?
#
loop_
_entity_poly.entity_id
_entity_poly.type
_entity_poly.pdbx_seq_one_letter_code
_entity_poly.pdbx_strand_id
1 'polypeptide(L)'
;MSKLTGLFLILITCFLGVLITGCTSPDHEPIPLPSVTNTQPPSQTPSPSATLTPNPSPTATLTLTPTPTLHPLTIQSMRQREYPGSEITFEEKLASGANYERYLVSYLSDGLKIYALMTIPSGEPPAGGFPVIIFNHGYIPPREYRPTERYV
;
A
#
# COMPACT_ATOMS: atom_id res chain seq x y z
N MET A 1 15.80 -55.11 -28.87
CA MET A 1 15.14 -54.33 -27.79
C MET A 1 16.08 -53.86 -26.66
N SER A 2 17.37 -54.25 -26.64
CA SER A 2 18.31 -53.84 -25.55
C SER A 2 19.15 -52.58 -25.82
N LYS A 3 19.17 -52.04 -27.06
CA LYS A 3 19.98 -50.84 -27.40
C LYS A 3 19.22 -49.50 -27.30
N LEU A 4 17.89 -49.52 -27.24
CA LEU A 4 17.06 -48.31 -27.19
C LEU A 4 16.88 -47.77 -25.76
N THR A 5 16.97 -48.65 -24.76
CA THR A 5 16.90 -48.29 -23.33
C THR A 5 18.17 -47.59 -22.82
N GLY A 6 19.34 -47.91 -23.39
CA GLY A 6 20.61 -47.27 -23.00
C GLY A 6 20.74 -45.81 -23.46
N LEU A 7 20.20 -45.49 -24.65
CA LEU A 7 20.23 -44.13 -25.19
C LEU A 7 19.28 -43.18 -24.41
N PHE A 8 18.16 -43.71 -23.92
CA PHE A 8 17.19 -42.96 -23.12
C PHE A 8 17.74 -42.62 -21.72
N LEU A 9 18.54 -43.51 -21.13
CA LEU A 9 19.17 -43.29 -19.82
C LEU A 9 20.30 -42.25 -19.86
N ILE A 10 21.03 -42.15 -20.99
CA ILE A 10 22.08 -41.14 -21.21
C ILE A 10 21.50 -39.75 -21.50
N LEU A 11 20.32 -39.68 -22.16
CA LEU A 11 19.67 -38.40 -22.44
C LEU A 11 19.07 -37.76 -21.18
N ILE A 12 18.57 -38.57 -20.23
CA ILE A 12 18.00 -38.10 -18.96
C ILE A 12 19.08 -37.56 -18.01
N THR A 13 20.27 -38.17 -17.98
CA THR A 13 21.36 -37.70 -17.12
C THR A 13 22.03 -36.43 -17.64
N CYS A 14 22.06 -36.19 -18.96
CA CYS A 14 22.53 -34.92 -19.53
C CYS A 14 21.54 -33.76 -19.30
N PHE A 15 20.23 -34.00 -19.21
CA PHE A 15 19.25 -32.93 -18.98
C PHE A 15 19.16 -32.49 -17.50
N LEU A 16 19.54 -33.36 -16.56
CA LEU A 16 19.47 -33.09 -15.12
C LEU A 16 20.68 -32.29 -14.57
N GLY A 17 21.75 -32.12 -15.36
CA GLY A 17 23.00 -31.45 -14.94
C GLY A 17 23.11 -29.95 -15.21
N VAL A 18 22.13 -29.33 -15.89
CA VAL A 18 22.27 -27.96 -16.44
C VAL A 18 21.37 -26.91 -15.74
N LEU A 19 20.65 -27.25 -14.67
CA LEU A 19 19.67 -26.35 -14.03
C LEU A 19 20.10 -25.75 -12.67
N ILE A 20 21.37 -25.87 -12.27
CA ILE A 20 21.90 -25.30 -11.03
C ILE A 20 22.87 -24.14 -11.32
N THR A 21 22.37 -23.01 -11.82
CA THR A 21 23.06 -21.73 -11.68
C THR A 21 22.08 -20.57 -11.79
N GLY A 22 21.83 -19.85 -10.68
CA GLY A 22 21.11 -18.57 -10.74
C GLY A 22 20.44 -18.13 -9.45
N CYS A 23 21.20 -17.90 -8.37
CA CYS A 23 20.75 -17.02 -7.28
C CYS A 23 21.84 -15.99 -7.00
N THR A 24 21.68 -14.77 -7.51
CA THR A 24 22.40 -13.60 -7.02
C THR A 24 21.37 -12.50 -6.80
N SER A 25 21.02 -12.24 -5.54
CA SER A 25 20.28 -11.04 -5.17
C SER A 25 21.27 -9.87 -5.09
N PRO A 26 20.99 -8.70 -5.68
CA PRO A 26 21.79 -7.52 -5.45
C PRO A 26 21.55 -7.01 -4.01
N ASP A 27 22.62 -6.83 -3.25
CA ASP A 27 22.58 -6.19 -1.93
C ASP A 27 22.06 -4.75 -2.06
N HIS A 28 21.04 -4.42 -1.26
CA HIS A 28 20.50 -3.06 -1.16
C HIS A 28 21.30 -2.30 -0.10
N GLU A 29 22.16 -1.40 -0.55
CA GLU A 29 22.90 -0.49 0.32
C GLU A 29 21.92 0.50 1.00
N PRO A 30 21.99 0.71 2.32
CA PRO A 30 21.12 1.66 3.00
C PRO A 30 21.52 3.10 2.66
N ILE A 31 20.55 3.87 2.15
CA ILE A 31 20.68 5.31 1.88
C ILE A 31 20.88 6.07 3.21
N PRO A 32 21.94 6.88 3.38
CA PRO A 32 22.13 7.67 4.59
C PRO A 32 21.12 8.83 4.67
N LEU A 33 20.53 9.00 5.85
CA LEU A 33 19.65 10.12 6.19
C LEU A 33 20.44 11.45 6.23
N PRO A 34 19.92 12.57 5.68
CA PRO A 34 20.58 13.87 5.85
C PRO A 34 20.45 14.35 7.30
N SER A 35 21.59 14.59 7.94
CA SER A 35 21.69 15.21 9.27
C SER A 35 21.78 16.73 9.10
N VAL A 36 20.73 17.46 9.47
CA VAL A 36 20.72 18.93 9.41
C VAL A 36 21.18 19.47 10.76
N THR A 37 22.47 19.81 10.86
CA THR A 37 23.02 20.56 12.00
C THR A 37 22.99 22.04 11.64
N ASN A 38 22.11 22.82 12.29
CA ASN A 38 22.08 24.27 12.16
C ASN A 38 22.84 24.89 13.34
N THR A 39 24.07 25.36 13.10
CA THR A 39 24.86 26.11 14.08
C THR A 39 24.71 27.59 13.81
N GLN A 40 23.91 28.28 14.63
CA GLN A 40 23.82 29.74 14.60
C GLN A 40 24.89 30.37 15.53
N PRO A 41 25.64 31.38 15.07
CA PRO A 41 26.62 32.08 15.90
C PRO A 41 25.94 33.01 16.93
N PRO A 42 26.60 33.31 18.08
CA PRO A 42 26.02 34.13 19.13
C PRO A 42 25.91 35.60 18.70
N SER A 43 24.74 36.18 18.91
CA SER A 43 24.45 37.60 18.68
C SER A 43 25.00 38.47 19.81
N GLN A 44 25.53 39.65 19.45
CA GLN A 44 26.12 40.62 20.36
C GLN A 44 25.10 41.24 21.34
N THR A 45 25.58 41.57 22.53
CA THR A 45 24.85 42.21 23.63
C THR A 45 24.61 43.70 23.37
N PRO A 46 23.35 44.20 23.38
CA PRO A 46 23.09 45.63 23.44
C PRO A 46 23.12 46.18 24.88
N SER A 47 23.64 47.39 25.02
CA SER A 47 23.77 48.21 26.24
C SER A 47 22.40 48.64 26.81
N PRO A 48 22.23 48.87 28.14
CA PRO A 48 20.94 49.14 28.72
C PRO A 48 20.43 50.56 28.38
N SER A 49 19.21 50.63 27.87
CA SER A 49 18.45 51.87 27.66
C SER A 49 17.44 52.08 28.79
N ALA A 50 17.17 53.35 29.10
CA ALA A 50 16.49 53.86 30.29
C ALA A 50 15.11 53.22 30.58
N THR A 51 14.87 52.98 31.88
CA THR A 51 13.60 52.51 32.46
C THR A 51 12.50 53.55 32.29
N LEU A 52 11.52 53.26 31.45
CA LEU A 52 10.24 53.97 31.41
C LEU A 52 9.22 53.21 32.26
N THR A 53 8.44 53.97 33.03
CA THR A 53 7.36 53.53 33.92
C THR A 53 6.32 52.68 33.16
N PRO A 54 5.89 51.51 33.66
CA PRO A 54 4.95 50.66 32.95
C PRO A 54 3.54 51.27 32.97
N ASN A 55 3.07 51.71 31.80
CA ASN A 55 1.65 51.95 31.51
C ASN A 55 0.93 50.59 31.50
N PRO A 56 -0.28 50.43 32.07
CA PRO A 56 -1.00 49.15 32.01
C PRO A 56 -1.27 48.78 30.55
N SER A 57 -0.54 47.77 30.07
CA SER A 57 -0.75 47.20 28.74
C SER A 57 -2.13 46.54 28.71
N PRO A 58 -2.95 46.78 27.68
CA PRO A 58 -4.19 46.03 27.52
C PRO A 58 -3.84 44.53 27.45
N THR A 59 -4.51 43.73 28.28
CA THR A 59 -4.42 42.27 28.23
C THR A 59 -4.76 41.81 26.81
N ALA A 60 -3.84 41.11 26.14
CA ALA A 60 -4.09 40.57 24.82
C ALA A 60 -5.23 39.55 24.91
N THR A 61 -6.42 39.93 24.42
CA THR A 61 -7.54 39.02 24.24
C THR A 61 -7.16 38.02 23.15
N LEU A 62 -7.09 36.74 23.50
CA LEU A 62 -6.83 35.67 22.53
C LEU A 62 -7.94 35.68 21.48
N THR A 63 -7.60 36.18 20.29
CA THR A 63 -8.49 36.12 19.13
C THR A 63 -8.27 34.74 18.52
N LEU A 64 -9.16 33.80 18.84
CA LEU A 64 -9.14 32.46 18.23
C LEU A 64 -9.37 32.62 16.72
N THR A 65 -8.35 32.33 15.93
CA THR A 65 -8.50 32.24 14.48
C THR A 65 -9.26 30.94 14.18
N PRO A 66 -10.33 30.95 13.37
CA PRO A 66 -11.06 29.74 13.06
C PRO A 66 -10.13 28.75 12.35
N THR A 67 -10.05 27.53 12.88
CA THR A 67 -9.38 26.42 12.19
C THR A 67 -10.10 26.19 10.84
N PRO A 68 -9.38 26.16 9.71
CA PRO A 68 -10.01 25.93 8.41
C PRO A 68 -10.76 24.60 8.40
N THR A 69 -12.01 24.62 7.94
CA THR A 69 -12.79 23.39 7.73
C THR A 69 -12.12 22.56 6.64
N LEU A 70 -11.80 21.30 6.95
CA LEU A 70 -11.18 20.40 5.99
C LEU A 70 -12.14 20.09 4.84
N HIS A 71 -11.62 20.02 3.61
CA HIS A 71 -12.41 19.50 2.49
C HIS A 71 -12.73 18.01 2.72
N PRO A 72 -13.98 17.56 2.53
CA PRO A 72 -14.44 16.24 2.98
C PRO A 72 -13.72 15.07 2.32
N LEU A 73 -13.15 15.25 1.13
CA LEU A 73 -12.42 14.22 0.39
C LEU A 73 -10.91 14.20 0.66
N THR A 74 -10.41 15.03 1.57
CA THR A 74 -8.99 14.95 1.98
C THR A 74 -8.75 13.72 2.84
N ILE A 75 -7.56 13.14 2.78
CA ILE A 75 -7.18 11.98 3.62
C ILE A 75 -7.38 12.30 5.10
N GLN A 76 -7.06 13.52 5.54
CA GLN A 76 -7.24 13.94 6.93
C GLN A 76 -8.72 13.91 7.35
N SER A 77 -9.62 14.42 6.51
CA SER A 77 -11.06 14.38 6.78
C SER A 77 -11.60 12.95 6.75
N MET A 78 -11.19 12.15 5.76
CA MET A 78 -11.65 10.76 5.63
C MET A 78 -11.19 9.92 6.82
N ARG A 79 -9.96 10.09 7.34
CA ARG A 79 -9.48 9.39 8.55
C ARG A 79 -10.25 9.69 9.84
N GLN A 80 -11.01 10.79 9.87
CA GLN A 80 -11.85 11.16 11.02
C GLN A 80 -13.23 10.49 10.99
N ARG A 81 -13.61 9.88 9.86
CA ARG A 81 -14.88 9.16 9.71
C ARG A 81 -14.73 7.71 10.17
N GLU A 82 -15.84 7.12 10.56
CA GLU A 82 -15.94 5.69 10.79
C GLU A 82 -16.37 4.98 9.50
N TYR A 83 -15.72 3.88 9.18
CA TYR A 83 -16.06 3.00 8.07
C TYR A 83 -16.32 1.60 8.63
N PRO A 84 -17.52 1.33 9.17
CA PRO A 84 -17.84 -0.01 9.64
C PRO A 84 -17.79 -0.95 8.43
N GLY A 85 -16.79 -1.84 8.43
CA GLY A 85 -16.62 -2.86 7.40
C GLY A 85 -17.53 -4.05 7.63
N SER A 86 -17.35 -5.06 6.79
CA SER A 86 -17.85 -6.42 7.03
C SER A 86 -16.73 -7.41 6.75
N GLU A 87 -16.97 -8.66 7.13
CA GLU A 87 -16.25 -9.79 6.53
C GLU A 87 -16.45 -9.79 5.01
N ILE A 88 -15.46 -10.34 4.30
CA ILE A 88 -15.56 -10.57 2.86
C ILE A 88 -16.43 -11.82 2.64
N THR A 89 -17.49 -11.68 1.84
CA THR A 89 -18.38 -12.77 1.47
C THR A 89 -18.03 -13.28 0.08
N PHE A 90 -17.89 -14.60 -0.08
CA PHE A 90 -17.74 -15.25 -1.38
C PHE A 90 -19.12 -15.48 -2.00
N GLU A 91 -19.43 -14.75 -3.08
CA GLU A 91 -20.75 -14.80 -3.73
C GLU A 91 -20.78 -15.89 -4.81
N GLU A 92 -19.73 -15.97 -5.62
CA GLU A 92 -19.65 -16.89 -6.75
C GLU A 92 -18.19 -17.31 -7.02
N LYS A 93 -17.98 -18.60 -7.28
CA LYS A 93 -16.73 -19.10 -7.85
C LYS A 93 -16.80 -19.01 -9.36
N LEU A 94 -15.87 -18.27 -9.95
CA LEU A 94 -15.77 -18.06 -11.40
C LEU A 94 -14.83 -19.10 -12.02
N ALA A 95 -14.77 -19.14 -13.35
CA ALA A 95 -13.76 -19.95 -14.05
C ALA A 95 -12.34 -19.51 -13.66
N SER A 96 -11.52 -20.47 -13.21
CA SER A 96 -10.13 -20.22 -12.79
C SER A 96 -9.27 -19.67 -13.92
N GLY A 97 -8.24 -18.90 -13.55
CA GLY A 97 -7.15 -18.52 -14.43
C GLY A 97 -6.11 -19.65 -14.56
N ALA A 98 -4.99 -19.36 -15.21
CA ALA A 98 -3.94 -20.36 -15.46
C ALA A 98 -3.27 -20.87 -14.16
N ASN A 99 -3.09 -19.99 -13.17
CA ASN A 99 -2.36 -20.26 -11.93
C ASN A 99 -3.03 -19.60 -10.71
N TYR A 100 -4.34 -19.33 -10.80
CA TYR A 100 -5.12 -18.72 -9.72
C TYR A 100 -6.60 -19.05 -9.84
N GLU A 101 -7.29 -19.11 -8.71
CA GLU A 101 -8.75 -19.19 -8.63
C GLU A 101 -9.36 -17.79 -8.68
N ARG A 102 -10.58 -17.69 -9.21
CA ARG A 102 -11.31 -16.42 -9.37
C ARG A 102 -12.64 -16.47 -8.64
N TYR A 103 -12.97 -15.40 -7.94
CA TYR A 103 -14.20 -15.29 -7.16
C TYR A 103 -14.83 -13.92 -7.34
N LEU A 104 -16.16 -13.88 -7.45
CA LEU A 104 -16.92 -12.67 -7.14
C LEU A 104 -17.10 -12.63 -5.62
N VAL A 105 -16.61 -11.56 -5.00
CA VAL A 105 -16.75 -11.34 -3.57
C VAL A 105 -17.49 -10.05 -3.29
N SER A 106 -17.99 -9.90 -2.07
CA SER A 106 -18.58 -8.65 -1.62
C SER A 106 -18.19 -8.27 -0.18
N TYR A 107 -18.33 -6.99 0.14
CA TYR A 107 -18.20 -6.46 1.50
C TYR A 107 -19.06 -5.20 1.67
N LEU A 108 -19.32 -4.78 2.91
CA LEU A 108 -20.05 -3.57 3.23
C LEU A 108 -19.12 -2.39 3.51
N SER A 109 -19.45 -1.23 2.96
CA SER A 109 -18.77 0.04 3.27
C SER A 109 -19.66 1.22 2.88
N ASP A 110 -19.65 2.29 3.69
CA ASP A 110 -20.44 3.50 3.45
C ASP A 110 -21.93 3.23 3.11
N GLY A 111 -22.52 2.22 3.77
CA GLY A 111 -23.92 1.82 3.58
C GLY A 111 -24.21 1.07 2.27
N LEU A 112 -23.18 0.70 1.51
CA LEU A 112 -23.27 0.00 0.23
C LEU A 112 -22.73 -1.43 0.34
N LYS A 113 -23.27 -2.34 -0.47
CA LYS A 113 -22.66 -3.65 -0.76
C LYS A 113 -21.75 -3.49 -1.97
N ILE A 114 -20.45 -3.57 -1.75
CA ILE A 114 -19.42 -3.42 -2.77
C ILE A 114 -19.04 -4.79 -3.29
N TYR A 115 -19.01 -4.96 -4.61
CA TYR A 115 -18.57 -6.18 -5.28
C TYR A 115 -17.18 -6.01 -5.87
N ALA A 116 -16.34 -7.04 -5.75
CA ALA A 116 -14.99 -7.07 -6.29
C ALA A 116 -14.66 -8.44 -6.90
N LEU A 117 -13.76 -8.44 -7.88
CA LEU A 117 -13.08 -9.65 -8.33
C LEU A 117 -11.93 -9.96 -7.37
N MET A 118 -11.95 -11.14 -6.77
CA MET A 118 -10.84 -11.66 -5.97
C MET A 118 -10.13 -12.78 -6.74
N THR A 119 -8.80 -12.74 -6.74
CA THR A 119 -7.95 -13.79 -7.29
C THR A 119 -7.07 -14.38 -6.21
N ILE A 120 -7.04 -15.70 -6.09
CA ILE A 120 -6.22 -16.41 -5.10
C ILE A 120 -5.20 -17.25 -5.87
N PRO A 121 -3.87 -17.03 -5.68
CA PRO A 121 -2.85 -17.84 -6.33
C PRO A 121 -3.03 -19.33 -6.05
N SER A 122 -2.75 -20.18 -7.04
CA SER A 122 -2.69 -21.62 -6.84
C SER A 122 -1.42 -21.99 -6.05
N GLY A 123 -1.52 -23.04 -5.23
CA GLY A 123 -0.40 -23.56 -4.42
C GLY A 123 -0.63 -23.40 -2.93
N GLU A 124 0.33 -23.87 -2.14
CA GLU A 124 0.26 -23.79 -0.69
C GLU A 124 0.57 -22.35 -0.23
N PRO A 125 -0.29 -21.71 0.58
CA PRO A 125 0.03 -20.41 1.15
C PRO A 125 1.22 -20.54 2.12
N PRO A 126 2.08 -19.51 2.24
CA PRO A 126 3.08 -19.49 3.30
C PRO A 126 2.39 -19.41 4.69
N ALA A 127 3.15 -19.60 5.77
CA ALA A 127 2.60 -19.68 7.13
C ALA A 127 1.70 -18.49 7.56
N GLY A 128 1.83 -17.32 6.92
CA GLY A 128 1.00 -16.13 7.14
C GLY A 128 -0.08 -15.87 6.09
N GLY A 129 -0.33 -16.79 5.16
CA GLY A 129 -1.22 -16.57 4.01
C GLY A 129 -0.54 -15.84 2.86
N PHE A 130 -1.20 -15.80 1.70
CA PHE A 130 -0.70 -15.00 0.58
C PHE A 130 -0.69 -13.50 0.94
N PRO A 131 0.31 -12.74 0.48
CA PRO A 131 0.25 -11.28 0.57
C PRO A 131 -0.96 -10.76 -0.24
N VAL A 132 -1.59 -9.69 0.26
CA VAL A 132 -2.78 -9.11 -0.35
C VAL A 132 -2.41 -7.85 -1.14
N ILE A 133 -2.94 -7.77 -2.36
CA ILE A 133 -2.90 -6.57 -3.20
C ILE A 133 -4.34 -6.10 -3.41
N ILE A 134 -4.60 -4.84 -3.11
CA ILE A 134 -5.89 -4.20 -3.37
C ILE A 134 -5.75 -3.33 -4.61
N PHE A 135 -6.40 -3.74 -5.70
CA PHE A 135 -6.41 -3.00 -6.95
C PHE A 135 -7.69 -2.18 -7.08
N ASN A 136 -7.55 -0.86 -7.10
CA ASN A 136 -8.66 0.06 -7.36
C ASN A 136 -8.54 0.58 -8.79
N HIS A 137 -9.65 0.59 -9.53
CA HIS A 137 -9.70 1.14 -10.88
C HIS A 137 -10.14 2.62 -10.85
N GLY A 138 -9.87 3.34 -11.95
CA GLY A 138 -10.40 4.69 -12.17
C GLY A 138 -11.90 4.71 -12.48
N TYR A 139 -12.43 5.85 -12.93
CA TYR A 139 -13.84 5.93 -13.28
C TYR A 139 -14.21 5.03 -14.47
N ILE A 140 -15.25 4.20 -14.30
CA ILE A 140 -15.88 3.40 -15.35
C ILE A 140 -17.37 3.81 -15.38
N PRO A 141 -17.95 4.16 -16.55
CA PRO A 141 -19.36 4.50 -16.64
C PRO A 141 -20.25 3.40 -16.02
N PRO A 142 -21.23 3.73 -15.16
CA PRO A 142 -22.02 2.72 -14.44
C PRO A 142 -22.72 1.70 -15.35
N ARG A 143 -23.18 2.13 -16.52
CA ARG A 143 -23.81 1.25 -17.52
C ARG A 143 -22.85 0.20 -18.10
N GLU A 144 -21.55 0.49 -18.06
CA GLU A 144 -20.47 -0.34 -18.61
C GLU A 144 -19.74 -1.16 -17.54
N TYR A 145 -19.84 -0.77 -16.27
CA TYR A 145 -19.16 -1.45 -15.17
C TYR A 145 -19.56 -2.92 -15.07
N ARG A 146 -18.56 -3.80 -14.95
CA ARG A 146 -18.72 -5.24 -14.72
C ARG A 146 -17.71 -5.66 -13.65
N PRO A 147 -18.15 -6.26 -12.53
CA PRO A 147 -17.28 -6.59 -11.41
C PRO A 147 -16.31 -7.75 -11.69
N THR A 148 -16.30 -8.32 -12.90
CA THR A 148 -15.49 -9.49 -13.28
C THR A 148 -14.60 -9.25 -14.50
N GLU A 149 -14.60 -8.02 -15.04
CA GLU A 149 -13.93 -7.67 -16.29
C GLU A 149 -13.23 -6.30 -16.21
N ARG A 150 -12.36 -6.02 -17.20
CA ARG A 150 -11.80 -4.68 -17.48
C ARG A 150 -11.02 -4.03 -16.33
N TYR A 151 -10.12 -4.80 -15.72
CA TYR A 151 -9.20 -4.33 -14.68
C TYR A 151 -7.77 -4.07 -15.18
N VAL A 152 -7.59 -3.83 -16.49
CA VAL A 152 -6.29 -3.63 -17.16
C VAL A 152 -6.18 -2.26 -17.81
#